data_AF-A0A956LAB9-F1
#
_entry.id   AF-A0A956LAB9-F1
#
_cell.length_a   1.000
_cell.length_b   1.000
_cell.length_c   1.000
_cell.angle_alpha   90.00
_cell.angle_beta   90.00
_cell.angle_gamma   90.00
#
_symmetry.space_group_name_H-M   'P 1'
#
loop_
_entity.id
_entity.type
_entity.pdbx_description
1 polymer ?
#
loop_
_entity_poly.entity_id
_entity_poly.type
_entity_poly.pdbx_seq_one_letter_code
_entity_poly.pdbx_strand_id
1 'polypeptide(L)'
;SASASASGTSTSTSTTDATTSTTGPLCTPSETLCGEACVDLLSDADHCGDCAVACDIGNICSQGQCVPSGVCDPGLVLCGDQCIDVSADPNNCGGCGNDCNFDESCIAGNCVQDCALRAELCGRH
;
A
#
# COMPACT_ATOMS: atom_id res chain seq x y z
N SER A 1 8.27 -21.37 -21.04
CA SER A 1 7.39 -20.20 -21.15
C SER A 1 8.10 -19.02 -20.50
N ALA A 2 8.77 -18.20 -21.30
CA ALA A 2 9.48 -17.02 -20.83
C ALA A 2 8.88 -15.82 -21.56
N SER A 3 8.14 -14.99 -20.84
CA SER A 3 7.60 -13.75 -21.36
C SER A 3 8.65 -12.66 -21.16
N ALA A 4 9.16 -12.15 -22.27
CA ALA A 4 9.98 -10.96 -22.31
C ALA A 4 9.15 -9.73 -21.93
N SER A 5 9.77 -8.76 -21.26
CA SER A 5 9.32 -7.37 -21.28
C SER A 5 10.56 -6.49 -21.33
N ALA A 6 10.85 -5.99 -22.52
CA ALA A 6 11.74 -4.88 -22.76
C ALA A 6 10.91 -3.59 -22.71
N SER A 7 11.39 -2.57 -22.01
CA SER A 7 11.11 -1.15 -22.31
C SER A 7 12.05 -0.28 -21.49
N GLY A 8 12.86 0.54 -22.15
CA GLY A 8 13.75 1.49 -21.51
C GLY A 8 14.89 1.95 -22.41
N THR A 9 14.55 2.60 -23.53
CA THR A 9 15.53 3.26 -24.40
C THR A 9 16.01 4.54 -23.71
N SER A 10 17.12 4.48 -22.99
CA SER A 10 17.75 5.66 -22.40
C SER A 10 18.66 6.34 -23.44
N THR A 11 18.15 7.41 -24.06
CA THR A 11 18.97 8.37 -24.80
C THR A 11 19.69 9.25 -23.77
N SER A 12 20.94 8.88 -23.44
CA SER A 12 21.78 9.67 -22.53
C SER A 12 22.42 10.86 -23.26
N THR A 13 21.88 12.06 -23.05
CA THR A 13 22.64 13.30 -23.27
C THR A 13 23.49 13.53 -22.03
N SER A 14 24.68 12.94 -22.01
CA SER A 14 25.66 13.13 -20.93
C SER A 14 26.41 14.43 -21.12
N THR A 15 26.13 15.45 -20.31
CA THR A 15 27.08 16.55 -20.09
C THR A 15 28.22 16.01 -19.26
N THR A 16 29.40 16.01 -19.87
CA THR A 16 30.68 15.57 -19.34
C THR A 16 31.08 16.36 -18.10
N ASP A 17 31.24 15.67 -16.97
CA ASP A 17 32.24 16.04 -15.96
C ASP A 17 33.05 14.78 -15.63
N ALA A 18 34.28 14.76 -16.15
CA ALA A 18 35.15 13.60 -16.13
C ALA A 18 36.28 13.86 -15.13
N THR A 19 36.26 13.16 -14.00
CA THR A 19 37.50 12.64 -13.39
C THR A 19 37.19 11.37 -12.60
N THR A 20 37.66 10.24 -13.13
CA THR A 20 37.88 8.95 -12.45
C THR A 20 36.67 8.28 -11.77
N SER A 21 36.03 7.33 -12.46
CA SER A 21 36.02 5.90 -12.08
C SER A 21 34.69 5.20 -12.41
N THR A 22 34.82 4.07 -13.12
CA THR A 22 33.90 2.92 -13.15
C THR A 22 32.54 3.11 -13.81
N THR A 23 32.34 2.33 -14.88
CA THR A 23 31.13 2.11 -15.65
C THR A 23 30.01 1.49 -14.79
N GLY A 24 29.52 2.21 -13.79
CA GLY A 24 28.32 1.84 -13.04
C GLY A 24 27.06 2.45 -13.66
N PRO A 25 25.89 1.79 -13.58
CA PRO A 25 24.63 2.41 -14.00
C PRO A 25 24.35 3.65 -13.15
N LEU A 26 24.02 4.74 -13.82
CA LEU A 26 23.53 5.96 -13.18
C LEU A 26 22.08 5.71 -12.76
N CYS A 27 21.85 5.51 -11.46
CA CYS A 27 20.52 5.35 -10.90
C CYS A 27 19.72 6.64 -10.98
N THR A 28 18.39 6.53 -10.96
CA THR A 28 17.53 7.71 -10.81
C THR A 28 17.76 8.35 -9.43
N PRO A 29 17.45 9.64 -9.22
CA PRO A 29 17.70 10.30 -7.93
C PRO A 29 16.95 9.67 -6.74
N SER A 30 15.93 8.84 -7.00
CA SER A 30 15.17 8.08 -6.01
C SER A 30 15.74 6.68 -5.73
N GLU A 31 16.80 6.26 -6.42
CA GLU A 31 17.36 4.92 -6.33
C GLU A 31 18.82 4.96 -5.89
N THR A 32 19.26 3.90 -5.22
CA THR A 32 20.65 3.71 -4.78
C THR A 32 21.29 2.56 -5.56
N LEU A 33 22.57 2.72 -5.92
CA LEU A 33 23.34 1.67 -6.57
C LEU A 33 23.72 0.59 -5.55
N CYS A 34 23.04 -0.55 -5.62
CA CYS A 34 23.32 -1.74 -4.82
C CYS A 34 24.04 -2.78 -5.69
N GLY A 35 25.37 -2.74 -5.66
CA GLY A 35 26.20 -3.56 -6.55
C GLY A 35 26.11 -3.07 -8.00
N GLU A 36 25.45 -3.86 -8.84
CA GLU A 36 25.24 -3.55 -10.27
C GLU A 36 23.79 -3.15 -10.58
N ALA A 37 22.91 -3.13 -9.58
CA ALA A 37 21.49 -2.80 -9.74
C ALA A 37 21.15 -1.49 -9.03
N CYS A 38 20.25 -0.72 -9.62
CA CYS A 38 19.62 0.41 -8.97
C CYS A 38 18.40 -0.08 -8.22
N VAL A 39 18.31 0.26 -6.93
CA VAL A 39 17.24 -0.20 -6.04
C VAL A 39 16.64 0.97 -5.28
N ASP A 40 15.31 0.98 -5.14
CA ASP A 40 14.62 1.92 -4.29
C ASP A 40 14.61 1.42 -2.84
N LEU A 41 15.53 1.94 -2.04
CA LEU A 41 15.63 1.58 -0.61
C LEU A 41 14.41 1.98 0.22
N LEU A 42 13.47 2.78 -0.32
CA LEU A 42 12.28 3.21 0.41
C LEU A 42 11.10 2.26 0.26
N SER A 43 11.11 1.37 -0.73
CA SER A 43 9.99 0.49 -1.06
C SER A 43 10.37 -0.94 -1.41
N ASP A 44 11.64 -1.22 -1.73
CA ASP A 44 12.12 -2.56 -2.02
C ASP A 44 12.28 -3.38 -0.73
N ALA A 45 11.52 -4.49 -0.64
CA ALA A 45 11.52 -5.34 0.55
C ALA A 45 12.81 -6.15 0.72
N ASP A 46 13.61 -6.34 -0.34
CA ASP A 46 14.88 -7.06 -0.29
C ASP A 46 16.07 -6.12 0.03
N HIS A 47 15.87 -4.79 -0.04
CA HIS A 47 16.89 -3.75 0.16
C HIS A 47 16.36 -2.55 0.99
N CYS A 48 15.54 -2.79 2.00
CA CYS A 48 14.82 -1.76 2.74
C CYS A 48 15.72 -0.94 3.67
N GLY A 49 15.92 0.33 3.33
CA GLY A 49 16.78 1.26 4.08
C GLY A 49 18.29 1.11 3.81
N ASP A 50 18.73 -0.06 3.33
CA ASP A 50 20.11 -0.33 2.89
C ASP A 50 20.14 -1.52 1.92
N CYS A 51 21.16 -1.59 1.06
CA CYS A 51 21.33 -2.58 -0.01
C CYS A 51 21.42 -4.04 0.46
N ALA A 52 21.66 -4.30 1.74
CA ALA A 52 21.76 -5.65 2.29
C ALA A 52 20.69 -5.94 3.36
N VAL A 53 19.65 -5.11 3.43
CA VAL A 53 18.59 -5.24 4.42
C VAL A 53 17.34 -5.78 3.74
N ALA A 54 17.07 -7.06 3.93
CA ALA A 54 15.80 -7.66 3.55
C ALA A 54 14.84 -7.67 4.73
N CYS A 55 13.57 -7.38 4.48
CA CYS A 55 12.51 -7.48 5.48
C CYS A 55 12.16 -8.96 5.75
N ASP A 56 11.89 -9.27 7.01
CA ASP A 56 11.39 -10.59 7.39
C ASP A 56 10.06 -10.94 6.70
N ILE A 57 9.77 -12.23 6.61
CA ILE A 57 8.49 -12.72 6.07
C ILE A 57 7.33 -12.07 6.83
N GLY A 58 6.40 -11.48 6.08
CA GLY A 58 5.26 -10.76 6.66
C GLY A 58 5.55 -9.30 6.99
N ASN A 59 6.67 -8.75 6.55
CA ASN A 59 6.94 -7.31 6.58
C ASN A 59 7.02 -6.74 5.15
N ILE A 60 6.68 -5.46 5.00
CA ILE A 60 6.92 -4.68 3.78
C ILE A 60 7.95 -3.59 4.06
N CYS A 61 8.59 -3.08 3.00
CA CYS A 61 9.37 -1.86 3.11
C CYS A 61 8.46 -0.64 2.99
N SER A 62 8.40 0.18 4.03
CA SER A 62 7.69 1.46 4.00
C SER A 62 8.62 2.56 4.46
N GLN A 63 8.93 3.49 3.55
CA GLN A 63 9.82 4.63 3.82
C GLN A 63 11.19 4.20 4.37
N GLY A 64 11.73 3.08 3.84
CA GLY A 64 13.03 2.55 4.23
C GLY A 64 13.06 1.88 5.61
N GLN A 65 11.89 1.46 6.10
CA GLN A 65 11.76 0.68 7.33
C GLN A 65 10.92 -0.57 7.05
N CYS A 66 11.40 -1.72 7.54
CA CYS A 66 10.61 -2.93 7.54
C CYS A 66 9.49 -2.80 8.57
N VAL A 67 8.25 -2.77 8.09
CA VAL A 67 7.05 -2.70 8.92
C VAL A 67 6.20 -3.95 8.68
N PRO A 68 5.56 -4.50 9.72
CA PRO A 68 4.69 -5.65 9.55
C PRO A 68 3.56 -5.37 8.57
N SER A 69 3.41 -6.27 7.61
CA SER A 69 2.34 -6.25 6.62
C SER A 69 1.02 -6.57 7.30
N GLY A 70 -0.03 -5.84 6.93
CA GLY A 70 -1.35 -6.04 7.51
C GLY A 70 -1.55 -5.50 8.93
N VAL A 71 -0.66 -4.65 9.44
CA VAL A 71 -0.94 -3.89 10.66
C VAL A 71 -1.70 -2.62 10.31
N CYS A 72 -2.89 -2.49 10.88
CA CYS A 72 -3.72 -1.32 10.71
C CYS A 72 -3.55 -0.35 11.88
N ASP A 73 -3.77 0.93 11.60
CA ASP A 73 -3.86 1.95 12.65
C ASP A 73 -4.92 1.57 13.68
N PRO A 74 -4.77 1.97 14.95
CA PRO A 74 -5.74 1.68 15.99
C PRO A 74 -7.13 2.17 15.59
N GLY A 75 -8.12 1.28 15.68
CA GLY A 75 -9.50 1.53 15.29
C GLY A 75 -9.86 1.01 13.89
N LEU A 76 -8.88 0.59 13.09
CA LEU A 76 -9.10 -0.05 11.79
C LEU A 76 -8.93 -1.58 11.89
N VAL A 77 -9.60 -2.29 10.99
CA VAL A 77 -9.52 -3.75 10.87
C VAL A 77 -8.91 -4.11 9.51
N LEU A 78 -8.01 -5.08 9.50
CA LEU A 78 -7.43 -5.60 8.27
C LEU A 78 -8.46 -6.45 7.51
N CYS A 79 -8.92 -5.93 6.37
CA CYS A 79 -9.81 -6.59 5.43
C CYS A 79 -9.05 -6.88 4.13
N GLY A 80 -8.42 -8.06 4.06
CA GLY A 80 -7.49 -8.39 2.98
C GLY A 80 -6.20 -7.57 3.13
N ASP A 81 -5.88 -6.77 2.11
CA ASP A 81 -4.68 -5.89 2.11
C ASP A 81 -5.01 -4.44 2.50
N GLN A 82 -6.25 -4.17 2.93
CA GLN A 82 -6.72 -2.82 3.26
C GLN A 82 -7.16 -2.72 4.72
N CYS A 83 -6.85 -1.59 5.33
CA CYS A 83 -7.30 -1.24 6.67
C CYS A 83 -8.62 -0.47 6.58
N ILE A 84 -9.68 -1.04 7.11
CA ILE A 84 -11.04 -0.51 6.98
C ILE A 84 -11.58 -0.13 8.35
N ASP A 85 -12.23 1.04 8.43
CA ASP A 85 -13.01 1.43 9.59
C ASP A 85 -14.37 0.72 9.57
N VAL A 86 -14.38 -0.48 10.15
CA VAL A 86 -15.60 -1.29 10.27
C VAL A 86 -16.67 -0.62 11.14
N SER A 87 -16.35 0.46 11.86
CA SER A 87 -17.35 1.16 12.68
C SER A 87 -18.24 2.10 11.88
N ALA A 88 -17.83 2.44 10.65
CA ALA A 88 -18.48 3.44 9.82
C ALA A 88 -18.61 3.06 8.33
N ASP A 89 -17.88 2.05 7.84
CA ASP A 89 -17.99 1.59 6.45
C ASP A 89 -19.27 0.75 6.24
N PRO A 90 -20.23 1.20 5.40
CA PRO A 90 -21.46 0.45 5.12
C PRO A 90 -21.22 -0.88 4.41
N ASN A 91 -20.07 -1.10 3.75
CA ASN A 91 -19.75 -2.38 3.08
C ASN A 91 -18.97 -3.34 4.00
N ASN A 92 -18.57 -2.88 5.19
CA ASN A 92 -17.72 -3.64 6.13
C ASN A 92 -18.17 -3.41 7.59
N CYS A 93 -19.47 -3.26 7.82
CA CYS A 93 -19.98 -2.77 9.08
C CYS A 93 -19.86 -3.81 10.20
N GLY A 94 -19.08 -3.52 11.24
CA GLY A 94 -18.77 -4.45 12.32
C GLY A 94 -17.79 -5.56 11.94
N GLY A 95 -17.41 -5.69 10.67
CA GLY A 95 -16.47 -6.68 10.17
C GLY A 95 -16.36 -6.68 8.65
N CYS A 96 -15.26 -7.25 8.13
CA CYS A 96 -14.97 -7.29 6.70
C CYS A 96 -16.07 -8.01 5.90
N GLY A 97 -16.52 -7.39 4.81
CA GLY A 97 -17.56 -7.92 3.91
C GLY A 97 -18.96 -7.99 4.53
N ASN A 98 -19.19 -7.27 5.62
CA ASN A 98 -20.53 -7.14 6.19
C ASN A 98 -21.22 -5.89 5.63
N ASP A 99 -21.86 -6.05 4.48
CA ASP A 99 -22.62 -4.98 3.83
C ASP A 99 -23.96 -4.71 4.52
N CYS A 100 -24.24 -3.44 4.80
CA CYS A 100 -25.54 -2.95 5.20
C CYS A 100 -26.52 -2.92 4.02
N ASN A 101 -27.83 -3.00 4.29
CA ASN A 101 -28.83 -2.87 3.23
C ASN A 101 -28.86 -1.44 2.66
N PHE A 102 -29.49 -1.29 1.49
CA PHE A 102 -29.56 -0.03 0.73
C PHE A 102 -30.09 1.18 1.53
N ASP A 103 -30.87 0.96 2.59
CA ASP A 103 -31.44 2.00 3.46
C ASP A 103 -30.82 2.01 4.88
N GLU A 104 -29.67 1.37 5.05
CA GLU A 104 -28.95 1.28 6.32
C GLU A 104 -27.59 1.97 6.26
N SER A 105 -27.27 2.67 7.35
CA SER A 105 -25.96 3.28 7.58
C SER A 105 -25.18 2.45 8.59
N CYS A 106 -23.86 2.42 8.49
CA CYS A 106 -23.03 1.83 9.51
C CYS A 106 -22.78 2.83 10.64
N ILE A 107 -23.32 2.57 11.83
CA ILE A 107 -23.12 3.42 13.00
C ILE A 107 -22.56 2.57 14.13
N ALA A 108 -21.34 2.90 14.56
CA ALA A 108 -20.60 2.19 15.61
C ALA A 108 -20.54 0.68 15.36
N GLY A 109 -20.33 0.28 14.11
CA GLY A 109 -20.19 -1.12 13.68
C GLY A 109 -21.49 -1.90 13.60
N ASN A 110 -22.64 -1.21 13.55
CA ASN A 110 -23.94 -1.82 13.38
C ASN A 110 -24.67 -1.17 12.21
N CYS A 111 -25.25 -2.00 11.34
CA CYS A 111 -26.18 -1.51 10.32
C CYS A 111 -27.44 -1.03 11.01
N VAL A 112 -27.71 0.27 10.89
CA VAL A 112 -28.89 0.90 11.45
C VAL A 112 -29.68 1.54 10.32
N GLN A 113 -30.98 1.32 10.33
CA GLN A 113 -31.89 2.00 9.42
C GLN A 113 -31.92 3.48 9.77
N ASP A 114 -31.70 4.34 8.78
CA ASP A 114 -31.78 5.79 8.98
C ASP A 114 -33.26 6.21 9.17
N CYS A 115 -33.76 6.09 10.41
CA CYS A 115 -35.12 6.53 10.74
C CYS A 115 -35.22 8.08 10.84
N ALA A 116 -34.15 8.84 10.54
CA ALA A 116 -34.17 10.30 10.59
C ALA A 116 -34.78 10.94 9.34
N LEU A 117 -34.74 10.27 8.18
CA LEU A 117 -35.35 10.78 6.94
C LEU A 117 -36.74 10.19 6.64
N ARG A 118 -37.11 9.04 7.21
CA ARG A 118 -38.38 8.36 6.91
C ARG A 118 -38.99 7.70 8.16
N ALA A 119 -39.27 8.51 9.18
CA ALA A 119 -40.01 8.10 10.38
C ALA A 119 -41.36 7.40 10.08
N GLU A 120 -41.93 7.56 8.89
CA GLU A 120 -43.18 6.88 8.49
C GLU A 120 -43.02 5.40 8.07
N LEU A 121 -41.80 4.92 7.82
CA LEU A 121 -41.55 3.50 7.43
C LEU A 121 -41.00 2.64 8.57
N CYS A 122 -40.49 3.27 9.63
CA CYS A 122 -39.89 2.63 10.80
C CYS A 122 -40.97 2.36 11.85
N GLY A 123 -41.95 1.49 11.57
CA GLY A 123 -43.00 1.19 12.55
C GLY A 123 -44.28 0.49 12.09
N ARG A 124 -44.22 -0.54 11.22
CA ARG A 124 -45.37 -1.45 11.05
C ARG A 124 -44.96 -2.88 10.69
N HIS A 125 -44.45 -3.61 11.67
CA HIS A 125 -44.73 -5.04 11.83
C HIS A 125 -45.02 -5.32 13.30
#